data_AF-A0A1M5FDG9-F1
#
_entry.id   AF-A0A1M5FDG9-F1
#
_cell.length_a   1.000
_cell.length_b   1.000
_cell.length_c   1.000
_cell.angle_alpha   90.00
_cell.angle_beta   90.00
_cell.angle_gamma   90.00
#
_symmetry.space_group_name_H-M   'P 1'
#
loop_
_entity.id
_entity.type
_entity.pdbx_description
1 polymer ?
#
loop_
_entity_poly.entity_id
_entity_poly.type
_entity_poly.pdbx_seq_one_letter_code
_entity_poly.pdbx_strand_id
1 'polypeptide(L)'
;DADADADADADADADGDADGDADSDSEFVEYLYQSILVRDSDVAGHAFWTQALEGEYITRAELVDTFLGSSEAQEVVEPVVRLYYSLFDREPDAGGLNYWTQELRSEGLSLEQVAEHFVNSTEYGDTSGADVSNQEFVDWIYEAAFARGPAEDDGRSFWVGALENGASRAEVLLGISESEEHVALSAQAVETLLLSGVPGFNGDAGADEAPVAASTGLLDGFFLDDADEGVYNDGDVPLEDSDVLDASETEIVGVDAQDADGLIA
;
A
#
# COMPACT_ATOMS: atom_id res chain seq x y z
N ASP A 1 -13.86 7.07 -76.67
CA ASP A 1 -12.76 6.23 -76.18
C ASP A 1 -12.41 6.73 -74.78
N ALA A 2 -13.06 6.36 -73.67
CA ALA A 2 -13.71 5.12 -73.27
C ALA A 2 -12.76 3.90 -73.30
N ASP A 3 -12.14 3.64 -72.14
CA ASP A 3 -11.79 2.36 -71.50
C ASP A 3 -11.18 2.74 -70.12
N ALA A 4 -11.77 2.49 -68.93
CA ALA A 4 -12.11 1.21 -68.26
C ALA A 4 -10.84 0.34 -68.13
N ASP A 5 -10.22 0.12 -66.96
CA ASP A 5 -10.59 -0.67 -65.77
C ASP A 5 -9.28 -0.71 -64.91
N ALA A 6 -9.16 -0.96 -63.60
CA ALA A 6 -10.03 -1.47 -62.54
C ALA A 6 -9.39 -1.12 -61.18
N ASP A 7 -10.28 -1.11 -60.19
CA ASP A 7 -10.15 -1.22 -58.74
C ASP A 7 -8.88 -1.89 -58.18
N ALA A 8 -8.33 -1.26 -57.14
CA ALA A 8 -8.01 -1.97 -55.90
C ALA A 8 -8.14 -0.97 -54.75
N ASP A 9 -9.29 -1.03 -54.08
CA ASP A 9 -9.51 -0.57 -52.72
C ASP A 9 -8.37 -1.05 -51.81
N ALA A 10 -7.79 -0.12 -51.08
CA ALA A 10 -7.22 -0.38 -49.78
C ALA A 10 -7.59 0.82 -48.90
N ASP A 11 -8.85 0.81 -48.48
CA ASP A 11 -9.26 1.36 -47.19
C ASP A 11 -8.29 0.81 -46.13
N ALA A 12 -7.52 1.73 -45.55
CA ALA A 12 -6.90 1.53 -44.26
C ALA A 12 -7.41 2.65 -43.35
N ASP A 13 -8.74 2.66 -43.18
CA ASP A 13 -9.36 3.06 -41.93
C ASP A 13 -9.28 1.84 -40.99
N ALA A 14 -8.53 1.97 -39.90
CA ALA A 14 -8.78 1.24 -38.65
C ALA A 14 -7.88 1.83 -37.57
N ASP A 15 -8.42 2.85 -36.91
CA ASP A 15 -8.47 2.91 -35.45
C ASP A 15 -7.11 2.90 -34.74
N GLY A 16 -6.41 4.03 -34.87
CA GLY A 16 -5.69 4.52 -33.69
C GLY A 16 -6.74 4.98 -32.70
N ASP A 17 -7.19 4.06 -31.85
CA ASP A 17 -8.00 4.38 -30.67
C ASP A 17 -7.24 5.41 -29.85
N ALA A 18 -7.64 6.66 -30.06
CA ALA A 18 -7.34 7.78 -29.21
C ALA A 18 -8.48 7.89 -28.19
N ASP A 19 -8.70 6.81 -27.45
CA ASP A 19 -9.44 6.87 -26.20
C ASP A 19 -8.39 6.94 -25.10
N GLY A 20 -8.23 8.16 -24.55
CA GLY A 20 -7.51 8.40 -23.30
C GLY A 20 -8.34 7.89 -22.13
N ASP A 21 -8.62 6.58 -22.17
CA ASP A 21 -9.05 5.78 -21.05
C ASP A 21 -7.82 5.02 -20.57
N ALA A 22 -7.73 4.77 -19.28
CA ALA A 22 -6.67 4.04 -18.60
C ALA A 22 -6.59 2.54 -18.97
N ASP A 23 -6.85 2.22 -20.23
CA ASP A 23 -6.94 0.88 -20.78
C ASP A 23 -5.56 0.32 -21.13
N SER A 24 -4.51 1.14 -21.28
CA SER A 24 -3.16 0.63 -21.50
C SER A 24 -2.50 0.15 -20.20
N ASP A 25 -1.74 -0.94 -20.25
CA ASP A 25 -0.99 -1.45 -19.09
C ASP A 25 0.01 -0.42 -18.56
N SER A 26 0.59 0.40 -19.44
CA SER A 26 1.45 1.52 -19.06
C SER A 26 0.71 2.57 -18.22
N GLU A 27 -0.49 3.00 -18.62
CA GLU A 27 -1.25 3.98 -17.84
C GLU A 27 -1.71 3.37 -16.52
N PHE A 28 -2.14 2.11 -16.53
CA PHE A 28 -2.52 1.39 -15.32
C PHE A 28 -1.38 1.38 -14.28
N VAL A 29 -0.14 1.09 -14.71
CA VAL A 29 1.04 1.15 -13.84
C VAL A 29 1.22 2.55 -13.23
N GLU A 30 1.12 3.61 -14.03
CA GLU A 30 1.22 4.98 -13.51
C GLU A 30 0.12 5.30 -12.49
N TYR A 31 -1.11 4.83 -12.72
CA TYR A 31 -2.19 5.00 -11.74
C TYR A 31 -1.91 4.30 -10.42
N LEU A 32 -1.26 3.14 -10.42
CA LEU A 32 -0.86 2.46 -9.17
C LEU A 32 0.19 3.26 -8.41
N TYR A 33 1.20 3.80 -9.09
CA TYR A 33 2.18 4.69 -8.47
C TYR A 33 1.52 5.95 -7.89
N GLN A 34 0.65 6.61 -8.65
CA GLN A 34 0.04 7.87 -8.20
C GLN A 34 -1.03 7.66 -7.13
N SER A 35 -1.78 6.56 -7.16
CA SER A 35 -2.92 6.35 -6.26
C SER A 35 -2.49 5.61 -4.98
N ILE A 36 -1.77 4.50 -5.11
CA ILE A 36 -1.36 3.67 -3.97
C ILE A 36 -0.08 4.21 -3.34
N LEU A 37 0.91 4.57 -4.17
CA LEU A 37 2.19 5.08 -3.69
C LEU A 37 2.21 6.61 -3.63
N VAL A 38 1.20 7.34 -4.10
CA VAL A 38 1.16 8.81 -3.96
C VAL A 38 2.45 9.47 -4.45
N ARG A 39 2.97 8.98 -5.58
CA ARG A 39 4.16 9.52 -6.27
C ARG A 39 4.14 9.17 -7.74
N ASP A 40 4.94 9.88 -8.53
CA ASP A 40 5.20 9.48 -9.91
C ASP A 40 6.08 8.22 -9.94
N SER A 41 5.89 7.40 -10.98
CA SER A 41 6.77 6.28 -11.26
C SER A 41 8.16 6.78 -11.68
N ASP A 42 9.19 5.97 -11.40
CA ASP A 42 10.49 6.14 -12.03
C ASP A 42 10.51 5.42 -13.39
N VAL A 43 11.49 5.74 -14.24
CA VAL A 43 11.56 5.20 -15.61
C VAL A 43 11.75 3.68 -15.63
N ALA A 44 12.51 3.12 -14.68
CA ALA A 44 12.84 1.71 -14.64
C ALA A 44 11.68 0.88 -14.07
N GLY A 45 11.13 1.29 -12.93
CA GLY A 45 9.97 0.66 -12.30
C GLY A 45 8.75 0.66 -13.22
N HIS A 46 8.46 1.80 -13.86
CA HIS A 46 7.38 1.88 -14.85
C HIS A 46 7.54 0.88 -15.99
N ALA A 47 8.74 0.82 -16.58
CA ALA A 47 9.03 -0.08 -17.69
C ALA A 47 8.98 -1.56 -17.27
N PHE A 48 9.45 -1.88 -16.07
CA PHE A 48 9.43 -3.24 -15.52
C PHE A 48 8.00 -3.75 -15.36
N TRP A 49 7.14 -3.01 -14.65
CA TRP A 49 5.77 -3.45 -14.39
C TRP A 49 4.91 -3.47 -15.66
N THR A 50 5.13 -2.52 -16.57
CA THR A 50 4.46 -2.53 -17.89
C THR A 50 4.79 -3.81 -18.66
N GLN A 51 6.08 -4.18 -18.73
CA GLN A 51 6.50 -5.42 -19.40
C GLN A 51 5.98 -6.68 -18.69
N ALA A 52 5.86 -6.66 -17.36
CA ALA A 52 5.32 -7.78 -16.60
C ALA A 52 3.84 -8.06 -16.96
N LEU A 53 3.04 -7.00 -17.12
CA LEU A 53 1.64 -7.09 -17.56
C LEU A 53 1.52 -7.51 -19.03
N GLU A 54 2.26 -6.86 -19.94
CA GLU A 54 2.24 -7.16 -21.37
C GLU A 54 2.72 -8.59 -21.67
N GLY A 55 3.63 -9.10 -20.86
CA GLY A 55 4.14 -10.47 -20.93
C GLY A 55 3.26 -11.51 -20.25
N GLU A 56 2.13 -11.10 -19.66
CA GLU A 56 1.20 -11.95 -18.89
C GLU A 56 1.88 -12.72 -17.74
N TYR A 57 2.97 -12.17 -17.19
CA TYR A 57 3.68 -12.76 -16.05
C TYR A 57 2.99 -12.45 -14.73
N ILE A 58 2.24 -11.35 -14.69
CA ILE A 58 1.41 -10.91 -13.57
C ILE A 58 0.10 -10.35 -14.12
N THR A 59 -0.99 -10.56 -13.39
CA THR A 59 -2.28 -9.92 -13.71
C THR A 59 -2.37 -8.53 -13.08
N ARG A 60 -3.28 -7.68 -13.58
CA ARG A 60 -3.55 -6.37 -12.97
C ARG A 60 -3.98 -6.47 -11.50
N ALA A 61 -4.72 -7.53 -11.14
CA ALA A 61 -5.14 -7.77 -9.76
C ALA A 61 -3.95 -8.12 -8.86
N GLU A 62 -3.09 -9.04 -9.28
CA GLU A 62 -1.88 -9.39 -8.54
C GLU A 62 -0.90 -8.20 -8.42
N LEU A 63 -0.84 -7.34 -9.44
CA LEU A 63 -0.04 -6.12 -9.39
C LEU A 63 -0.60 -5.11 -8.37
N VAL A 64 -1.92 -4.96 -8.27
CA VAL A 64 -2.56 -4.15 -7.23
C VAL A 64 -2.18 -4.68 -5.84
N ASP A 65 -2.32 -5.99 -5.62
CA ASP A 65 -1.94 -6.61 -4.35
C ASP A 65 -0.45 -6.41 -4.03
N THR A 66 0.40 -6.46 -5.05
CA THR A 66 1.85 -6.20 -4.91
C THR A 66 2.11 -4.76 -4.46
N PHE A 67 1.41 -3.78 -5.03
CA PHE A 67 1.57 -2.37 -4.65
C PHE A 67 1.00 -2.07 -3.26
N LEU A 68 -0.19 -2.58 -2.94
CA LEU A 68 -0.80 -2.45 -1.60
C LEU A 68 0.04 -3.15 -0.52
N GLY A 69 0.64 -4.30 -0.85
CA GLY A 69 1.50 -5.07 0.04
C GLY A 69 2.91 -4.52 0.20
N SER A 70 3.28 -3.48 -0.54
CA SER A 70 4.64 -2.92 -0.51
C SER A 70 4.93 -2.21 0.81
N SER A 71 6.20 -2.23 1.23
CA SER A 71 6.66 -1.50 2.42
C SER A 71 6.37 0.00 2.29
N GLU A 72 6.46 0.55 1.07
CA GLU A 72 6.15 1.96 0.81
C GLU A 72 4.67 2.28 1.06
N ALA A 73 3.74 1.44 0.60
CA ALA A 73 2.33 1.65 0.91
C ALA A 73 2.09 1.55 2.44
N GLN A 74 2.53 0.47 3.07
CA GLN A 74 2.22 0.15 4.46
C GLN A 74 2.90 1.07 5.49
N GLU A 75 4.11 1.55 5.20
CA GLU A 75 4.91 2.33 6.15
C GLU A 75 4.85 3.85 5.89
N VAL A 76 4.51 4.27 4.66
CA VAL A 76 4.48 5.70 4.29
C VAL A 76 3.06 6.20 4.06
N VAL A 77 2.28 5.49 3.24
CA VAL A 77 0.99 6.01 2.75
C VAL A 77 -0.13 5.70 3.71
N GLU A 78 -0.34 4.43 4.05
CA GLU A 78 -1.44 4.01 4.91
C GLU A 78 -1.44 4.66 6.30
N PRO A 79 -0.29 4.81 7.00
CA PRO A 79 -0.29 5.42 8.32
C PRO A 79 -0.73 6.89 8.27
N VAL A 80 -0.37 7.62 7.22
CA VAL A 80 -0.86 9.00 7.01
C VAL A 80 -2.38 9.00 6.85
N VAL A 81 -2.92 8.10 6.01
CA VAL A 81 -4.38 7.96 5.84
C VAL A 81 -5.08 7.66 7.17
N ARG A 82 -4.54 6.74 7.97
CA ARG A 82 -5.08 6.40 9.30
C ARG A 82 -5.03 7.57 10.28
N LEU A 83 -3.98 8.40 10.25
CA LEU A 83 -3.93 9.63 11.05
C LEU A 83 -5.05 10.61 10.69
N TYR A 84 -5.38 10.75 9.40
CA TYR A 84 -6.51 11.58 8.95
C TYR A 84 -7.85 11.04 9.47
N TYR A 85 -8.10 9.74 9.31
CA TYR A 85 -9.32 9.13 9.84
C TYR A 85 -9.41 9.24 11.36
N SER A 86 -8.31 9.00 12.08
CA SER A 86 -8.28 8.98 13.54
C SER A 86 -8.45 10.36 14.17
N LEU A 87 -7.90 11.42 13.56
CA LEU A 87 -7.95 12.76 14.16
C LEU A 87 -9.01 13.67 13.54
N PHE A 88 -9.28 13.56 12.24
CA PHE A 88 -10.14 14.50 11.53
C PHE A 88 -11.48 13.88 11.09
N ASP A 89 -11.68 12.58 11.29
CA ASP A 89 -12.90 11.85 10.87
C ASP A 89 -13.23 12.05 9.37
N ARG A 90 -12.18 12.10 8.53
CA ARG A 90 -12.29 12.30 7.09
C ARG A 90 -11.14 11.67 6.32
N GLU A 91 -11.36 11.46 5.03
CA GLU A 91 -10.31 11.16 4.06
C GLU A 91 -9.34 12.34 3.91
N PRO A 92 -8.04 12.09 3.69
CA PRO A 92 -7.11 13.13 3.30
C PRO A 92 -7.48 13.73 1.94
N ASP A 93 -7.21 15.02 1.77
CA ASP A 93 -7.19 15.58 0.42
C ASP A 93 -5.88 15.19 -0.29
N ALA A 94 -5.91 15.15 -1.63
CA ALA A 94 -4.75 14.73 -2.42
C ALA A 94 -3.49 15.55 -2.15
N GLY A 95 -3.63 16.86 -1.91
CA GLY A 95 -2.49 17.73 -1.61
C GLY A 95 -1.88 17.45 -0.24
N GLY A 96 -2.73 17.27 0.78
CA GLY A 96 -2.34 16.89 2.13
C GLY A 96 -1.66 15.52 2.18
N LEU A 97 -2.24 14.50 1.53
CA LEU A 97 -1.65 13.16 1.49
C LEU A 97 -0.26 13.19 0.85
N ASN A 98 -0.15 13.79 -0.34
CA ASN A 98 1.11 13.93 -1.06
C ASN A 98 2.18 14.73 -0.28
N TYR A 99 1.78 15.75 0.49
CA TYR A 99 2.71 16.50 1.31
C TYR A 99 3.33 15.61 2.41
N TRP A 100 2.49 14.96 3.21
CA TRP A 100 2.96 14.17 4.35
C TRP A 100 3.73 12.92 3.92
N THR A 101 3.31 12.23 2.86
CA THR A 101 4.04 11.07 2.33
C THR A 101 5.42 11.46 1.81
N GLN A 102 5.59 12.64 1.21
CA GLN A 102 6.91 13.15 0.83
C GLN A 102 7.79 13.51 2.04
N GLU A 103 7.24 14.10 3.09
CA GLU A 103 8.01 14.40 4.32
C GLU A 103 8.51 13.11 4.97
N LEU A 104 7.72 12.03 4.94
CA LEU A 104 8.13 10.71 5.43
C LEU A 104 9.20 10.07 4.54
N ARG A 105 9.03 10.11 3.21
CA ARG A 105 10.00 9.55 2.24
C ARG A 105 11.36 10.21 2.28
N SER A 106 11.40 11.52 2.43
CA SER A 106 12.63 12.31 2.33
C SER A 106 13.49 12.27 3.61
N GLU A 107 13.15 11.40 4.56
CA GLU A 107 13.68 11.38 5.95
C GLU A 107 13.47 12.73 6.67
N GLY A 108 12.54 13.56 6.20
CA GLY A 108 12.30 14.91 6.70
C GLY A 108 11.63 14.89 8.08
N LEU A 109 10.61 14.04 8.24
CA LEU A 109 9.86 13.86 9.47
C LEU A 109 9.65 12.37 9.76
N SER A 110 9.60 12.00 11.04
CA SER A 110 9.03 10.73 11.47
C SER A 110 7.50 10.79 11.50
N LEU A 111 6.85 9.64 11.47
CA LEU A 111 5.39 9.57 11.61
C LEU A 111 4.88 10.19 12.92
N GLU A 112 5.65 10.08 14.01
CA GLU A 112 5.37 10.76 15.28
C GLU A 112 5.41 12.28 15.13
N GLN A 113 6.38 12.82 14.38
CA GLN A 113 6.44 14.26 14.11
C GLN A 113 5.29 14.72 13.23
N VAL A 114 4.86 13.89 12.26
CA VAL A 114 3.64 14.15 11.48
C VAL A 114 2.41 14.19 12.40
N ALA A 115 2.25 13.23 13.31
CA ALA A 115 1.18 13.25 14.31
C ALA A 115 1.23 14.49 15.21
N GLU A 116 2.42 14.94 15.61
CA GLU A 116 2.63 16.20 16.35
C GLU A 116 2.18 17.43 15.54
N HIS A 117 2.46 17.46 14.24
CA HIS A 117 1.94 18.52 13.38
C HIS A 117 0.41 18.51 13.28
N PHE A 118 -0.20 17.33 13.24
CA PHE A 118 -1.66 17.18 13.15
C PHE A 118 -2.36 17.67 14.41
N VAL A 119 -1.93 17.25 15.60
CA VAL A 119 -2.56 17.64 16.89
C VAL A 119 -2.31 19.11 17.25
N ASN A 120 -1.32 19.76 16.63
CA ASN A 120 -1.07 21.20 16.77
C ASN A 120 -1.63 22.03 15.60
N SER A 121 -2.32 21.40 14.65
CA SER A 121 -2.86 22.08 13.48
C SER A 121 -4.04 22.99 13.85
N THR A 122 -4.23 24.04 13.05
CA THR A 122 -5.46 24.86 13.16
C THR A 122 -6.70 24.04 12.86
N GLU A 123 -6.60 23.10 11.91
CA GLU A 123 -7.68 22.19 11.55
C GLU A 123 -8.15 21.35 12.73
N TYR A 124 -7.23 20.81 13.53
CA TYR A 124 -7.59 20.10 14.75
C TYR A 124 -8.34 21.01 15.73
N GLY A 125 -7.84 22.23 15.97
CA GLY A 125 -8.52 23.20 16.83
C GLY A 125 -9.92 23.58 16.35
N ASP A 126 -10.14 23.67 15.04
CA ASP A 126 -11.44 23.94 14.43
C ASP A 126 -12.38 22.72 14.53
N THR A 127 -11.83 21.51 14.54
CA THR A 127 -12.58 20.23 14.55
C THR A 127 -12.95 19.79 15.97
N SER A 128 -11.99 19.75 16.90
CA SER A 128 -12.21 19.33 18.30
C SER A 128 -12.78 20.44 19.19
N GLY A 129 -12.62 21.69 18.78
CA GLY A 129 -12.79 22.87 19.64
C GLY A 129 -11.52 23.20 20.43
N ALA A 130 -11.34 24.47 20.78
CA ALA A 130 -10.19 24.92 21.58
C ALA A 130 -10.26 24.37 23.02
N ASP A 131 -9.12 23.99 23.58
CA ASP A 131 -8.93 23.58 24.97
C ASP A 131 -9.72 22.33 25.44
N VAL A 132 -9.80 21.29 24.60
CA VAL A 132 -10.34 19.98 25.03
C VAL A 132 -9.49 19.34 26.13
N SER A 133 -10.15 18.68 27.09
CA SER A 133 -9.50 17.88 28.12
C SER A 133 -8.86 16.61 27.55
N ASN A 134 -7.99 15.94 28.33
CA ASN A 134 -7.40 14.66 27.93
C ASN A 134 -8.48 13.59 27.67
N GLN A 135 -9.54 13.58 28.47
CA GLN A 135 -10.65 12.67 28.28
C GLN A 135 -11.39 12.97 26.99
N GLU A 136 -11.75 14.22 26.72
CA GLU A 136 -12.42 14.62 25.48
C GLU A 136 -11.56 14.34 24.23
N PHE A 137 -10.25 14.52 24.32
CA PHE A 137 -9.33 14.19 23.23
C PHE A 137 -9.29 12.68 22.92
N VAL A 138 -9.16 11.84 23.95
CA VAL A 138 -9.19 10.39 23.77
C VAL A 138 -10.56 9.96 23.27
N ASP A 139 -11.64 10.51 23.83
CA ASP A 139 -12.99 10.18 23.41
C ASP A 139 -13.23 10.52 21.93
N TRP A 140 -12.72 11.66 21.47
CA TRP A 140 -12.75 12.10 20.08
C TRP A 140 -12.04 11.12 19.14
N ILE A 141 -10.79 10.76 19.43
CA ILE A 141 -10.04 9.81 18.58
C ILE A 141 -10.76 8.48 18.53
N TYR A 142 -11.26 7.96 19.65
CA TYR A 142 -11.97 6.70 19.64
C TYR A 142 -13.30 6.76 18.88
N GLU A 143 -14.00 7.89 18.89
CA GLU A 143 -15.22 8.06 18.11
C GLU A 143 -14.96 8.05 16.60
N ALA A 144 -13.89 8.70 16.16
CA ALA A 144 -13.46 8.75 14.76
C ALA A 144 -12.86 7.41 14.31
N ALA A 145 -11.90 6.86 15.08
CA ALA A 145 -11.16 5.66 14.74
C ALA A 145 -12.00 4.37 14.75
N PHE A 146 -13.02 4.27 15.62
CA PHE A 146 -13.81 3.03 15.79
C PHE A 146 -15.27 3.19 15.38
N ALA A 147 -15.60 4.25 14.64
CA ALA A 147 -16.91 4.50 14.05
C ALA A 147 -18.09 4.08 14.96
N ARG A 148 -18.24 4.76 16.11
CA ARG A 148 -19.39 4.65 17.03
C ARG A 148 -19.77 3.24 17.54
N GLY A 149 -18.80 2.36 17.75
CA GLY A 149 -18.92 1.29 18.76
C GLY A 149 -18.38 1.76 20.11
N PRO A 150 -18.88 1.25 21.26
CA PRO A 150 -18.20 1.52 22.52
C PRO A 150 -16.81 0.89 22.43
N ALA A 151 -15.78 1.74 22.38
CA ALA A 151 -14.45 1.29 22.70
C ALA A 151 -14.50 0.62 24.08
N GLU A 152 -13.74 -0.44 24.29
CA GLU A 152 -13.66 -1.03 25.61
C GLU A 152 -13.20 0.06 26.60
N ASP A 153 -13.98 0.28 27.68
CA ASP A 153 -13.75 1.36 28.66
C ASP A 153 -12.30 1.34 29.22
N ASP A 154 -11.68 0.15 29.21
CA ASP A 154 -10.30 -0.09 29.62
C ASP A 154 -9.26 0.59 28.70
N GLY A 155 -9.48 0.59 27.38
CA GLY A 155 -8.60 1.22 26.40
C GLY A 155 -8.58 2.74 26.50
N ARG A 156 -9.76 3.37 26.64
CA ARG A 156 -9.87 4.82 26.86
C ARG A 156 -9.17 5.22 28.16
N SER A 157 -9.43 4.47 29.23
CA SER A 157 -8.82 4.73 30.55
C SER A 157 -7.29 4.62 30.51
N PHE A 158 -6.74 3.67 29.75
CA PHE A 158 -5.30 3.55 29.54
C PHE A 158 -4.70 4.81 28.92
N TRP A 159 -5.26 5.31 27.81
CA TRP A 159 -4.72 6.46 27.10
C TRP A 159 -4.90 7.77 27.86
N VAL A 160 -6.02 7.95 28.57
CA VAL A 160 -6.18 9.09 29.49
C VAL A 160 -5.10 9.05 30.57
N GLY A 161 -4.86 7.88 31.17
CA GLY A 161 -3.79 7.68 32.12
C GLY A 161 -2.40 7.96 31.53
N ALA A 162 -2.15 7.58 30.27
CA ALA A 162 -0.89 7.88 29.58
C ALA A 162 -0.65 9.40 29.48
N LEU A 163 -1.67 10.17 29.06
CA LEU A 163 -1.61 11.64 29.01
C LEU A 163 -1.40 12.26 30.39
N GLU A 164 -2.05 11.73 31.43
CA GLU A 164 -1.84 12.18 32.81
C GLU A 164 -0.43 11.91 33.34
N ASN A 165 0.23 10.86 32.83
CA ASN A 165 1.60 10.50 33.18
C ASN A 165 2.66 11.13 32.26
N GLY A 166 2.26 12.02 31.34
CA GLY A 166 3.17 12.84 30.56
C GLY A 166 3.39 12.39 29.11
N ALA A 167 2.64 11.41 28.60
CA ALA A 167 2.59 11.17 27.16
C ALA A 167 2.01 12.40 26.43
N SER A 168 2.50 12.66 25.24
CA SER A 168 2.00 13.67 24.33
C SER A 168 0.72 13.21 23.63
N ARG A 169 -0.03 14.18 23.09
CA ARG A 169 -1.20 13.88 22.26
C ARG A 169 -0.82 13.18 20.95
N ALA A 170 0.36 13.48 20.40
CA ALA A 170 0.90 12.81 19.23
C ALA A 170 1.18 11.32 19.50
N GLU A 171 1.84 10.99 20.62
CA GLU A 171 2.08 9.60 21.02
C GLU A 171 0.78 8.82 21.20
N VAL A 172 -0.26 9.45 21.78
CA VAL A 172 -1.57 8.81 21.94
C VAL A 172 -2.29 8.63 20.61
N LEU A 173 -2.29 9.64 19.74
CA LEU A 173 -2.88 9.55 18.41
C LEU A 173 -2.20 8.43 17.59
N LEU A 174 -0.86 8.42 17.58
CA LEU A 174 -0.08 7.41 16.88
C LEU A 174 -0.34 6.02 17.46
N GLY A 175 -0.33 5.88 18.78
CA GLY A 175 -0.55 4.59 19.43
C GLY A 175 -1.95 4.02 19.23
N ILE A 176 -2.98 4.86 19.08
CA ILE A 176 -4.33 4.41 18.74
C ILE A 176 -4.44 4.08 17.25
N SER A 177 -3.97 4.98 16.37
CA SER A 177 -4.08 4.80 14.91
C SER A 177 -3.29 3.59 14.40
N GLU A 178 -2.13 3.32 14.98
CA GLU A 178 -1.28 2.18 14.58
C GLU A 178 -1.49 0.95 15.46
N SER A 179 -2.56 0.92 16.28
CA SER A 179 -2.93 -0.30 17.00
C SER A 179 -3.38 -1.38 16.02
N GLU A 180 -3.07 -2.65 16.31
CA GLU A 180 -3.49 -3.80 15.48
C GLU A 180 -5.00 -3.78 15.21
N GLU A 181 -5.80 -3.37 16.20
CA GLU A 181 -7.25 -3.24 16.07
C GLU A 181 -7.64 -2.14 15.08
N HIS A 182 -7.07 -0.94 15.19
CA HIS A 182 -7.43 0.15 14.28
C HIS A 182 -6.92 -0.07 12.86
N VAL A 183 -5.71 -0.64 12.69
CA VAL A 183 -5.18 -1.04 11.39
C VAL A 183 -6.15 -2.02 10.72
N ALA A 184 -6.61 -3.05 11.44
CA ALA A 184 -7.56 -4.01 10.91
C ALA A 184 -8.95 -3.39 10.57
N LEU A 185 -9.43 -2.46 11.39
CA LEU A 185 -10.72 -1.79 11.16
C LEU A 185 -10.69 -0.79 10.00
N SER A 186 -9.56 -0.11 9.82
CA SER A 186 -9.39 0.91 8.78
C SER A 186 -8.95 0.33 7.44
N ALA A 187 -8.43 -0.91 7.39
CA ALA A 187 -7.89 -1.56 6.20
C ALA A 187 -8.78 -1.39 4.95
N GLN A 188 -10.07 -1.72 5.05
CA GLN A 188 -11.00 -1.59 3.91
C GLN A 188 -11.17 -0.13 3.45
N ALA A 189 -11.24 0.82 4.39
CA ALA A 189 -11.41 2.23 4.05
C ALA A 189 -10.14 2.83 3.44
N VAL A 190 -8.98 2.40 3.92
CA VAL A 190 -7.67 2.76 3.35
C VAL A 190 -7.54 2.20 1.94
N GLU A 191 -7.76 0.89 1.76
CA GLU A 191 -7.72 0.25 0.45
C GLU A 191 -8.69 0.90 -0.55
N THR A 192 -9.94 1.14 -0.12
CA THR A 192 -10.95 1.81 -0.97
C THR A 192 -10.47 3.20 -1.41
N LEU A 193 -9.86 3.97 -0.50
CA LEU A 193 -9.32 5.29 -0.82
C LEU A 193 -8.17 5.19 -1.83
N LEU A 194 -7.21 4.30 -1.59
CA LEU A 194 -6.03 4.14 -2.45
C LEU A 194 -6.37 3.61 -3.84
N LEU A 195 -7.42 2.79 -3.96
CA LEU A 195 -7.90 2.29 -5.24
C LEU A 195 -8.88 3.21 -5.96
N SER A 196 -9.41 4.25 -5.29
CA SER A 196 -10.38 5.18 -5.89
C SER A 196 -9.83 5.94 -7.12
N GLY A 197 -8.51 6.08 -7.22
CA GLY A 197 -7.81 6.66 -8.37
C GLY A 197 -7.47 5.68 -9.48
N VAL A 198 -7.64 4.36 -9.25
CA VAL A 198 -7.26 3.30 -10.20
C VAL A 198 -8.45 2.95 -11.10
N PRO A 199 -8.36 3.22 -12.41
CA PRO A 199 -9.47 2.98 -13.32
C PRO A 199 -9.79 1.47 -13.46
N GLY A 200 -11.08 1.15 -13.56
CA GLY A 200 -11.55 -0.24 -13.60
C GLY A 200 -11.70 -0.91 -12.24
N PHE A 201 -11.11 -0.35 -11.16
CA PHE A 201 -11.29 -0.79 -9.77
C PHE A 201 -12.35 0.06 -9.05
N ASN A 202 -13.55 0.18 -9.63
CA ASN A 202 -14.67 0.89 -9.01
C ASN A 202 -15.44 0.01 -8.01
N GLY A 203 -14.78 -0.51 -6.98
CA GLY A 203 -15.43 -1.17 -5.84
C GLY A 203 -16.30 -2.40 -6.17
N ASP A 204 -16.31 -2.87 -7.42
CA ASP A 204 -16.80 -4.19 -7.83
C ASP A 204 -15.68 -5.20 -7.55
N ALA A 205 -15.29 -5.30 -6.27
CA ALA A 205 -14.95 -6.62 -5.76
C ALA A 205 -16.22 -7.44 -5.97
N GLY A 206 -16.31 -8.08 -7.13
CA GLY A 206 -17.46 -8.84 -7.56
C GLY A 206 -17.94 -9.68 -6.38
N ALA A 207 -19.23 -9.66 -6.13
CA ALA A 207 -19.89 -10.45 -5.09
C ALA A 207 -19.70 -11.98 -5.23
N ASP A 208 -18.76 -12.44 -6.07
CA ASP A 208 -18.31 -13.82 -6.26
C ASP A 208 -16.85 -14.06 -5.81
N GLU A 209 -16.04 -13.04 -5.52
CA GLU A 209 -14.68 -13.21 -5.02
C GLU A 209 -14.58 -12.50 -3.66
N ALA A 210 -14.85 -13.26 -2.59
CA ALA A 210 -14.53 -12.82 -1.23
C ALA A 210 -13.06 -12.36 -1.17
N PRO A 211 -12.70 -11.40 -0.30
CA PRO A 211 -11.30 -11.03 -0.12
C PRO A 211 -10.54 -12.31 0.22
N VAL A 212 -9.69 -12.77 -0.72
CA VAL A 212 -8.77 -13.86 -0.44
C VAL A 212 -7.84 -13.31 0.62
N ALA A 213 -8.10 -13.70 1.87
CA ALA A 213 -7.32 -13.31 3.02
C ALA A 213 -5.84 -13.33 2.64
N ALA A 214 -5.17 -12.18 2.82
CA ALA A 214 -3.76 -11.94 2.54
C ALA A 214 -2.97 -13.26 2.56
N SER A 215 -2.68 -13.80 1.37
CA SER A 215 -2.06 -15.11 1.25
C SER A 215 -0.59 -14.95 1.65
N THR A 216 -0.33 -15.11 2.94
CA THR A 216 0.99 -15.04 3.56
C THR A 216 1.79 -16.32 3.29
N GLY A 217 1.77 -16.86 2.06
CA GLY A 217 2.42 -18.16 1.84
C GLY A 217 2.49 -18.73 0.43
N LEU A 218 2.77 -17.94 -0.61
CA LEU A 218 2.98 -18.49 -1.96
C LEU A 218 4.14 -17.90 -2.78
N LEU A 219 5.21 -17.40 -2.15
CA LEU A 219 6.44 -17.00 -2.86
C LEU A 219 7.67 -17.87 -2.55
N ASP A 220 7.48 -19.13 -2.13
CA ASP A 220 8.57 -20.02 -1.70
C ASP A 220 8.99 -21.06 -2.77
N GLY A 221 8.88 -20.76 -4.07
CA GLY A 221 9.09 -21.82 -5.08
C GLY A 221 9.27 -21.47 -6.56
N PHE A 222 9.76 -20.29 -6.93
CA PHE A 222 10.05 -19.97 -8.34
C PHE A 222 11.55 -19.80 -8.61
N PHE A 223 12.30 -20.91 -8.54
CA PHE A 223 13.63 -21.02 -9.14
C PHE A 223 13.76 -22.31 -9.97
N LEU A 224 13.82 -22.11 -11.29
CA LEU A 224 14.61 -22.85 -12.29
C LEU A 224 14.75 -24.38 -12.10
N ASP A 225 13.86 -25.15 -12.72
CA ASP A 225 14.15 -26.53 -13.11
C ASP A 225 14.79 -26.54 -14.51
N ASP A 226 16.12 -26.40 -14.56
CA ASP A 226 16.95 -27.03 -15.61
C ASP A 226 17.76 -28.13 -14.92
N ALA A 227 17.13 -29.29 -14.75
CA ALA A 227 17.75 -30.46 -14.19
C ALA A 227 18.60 -31.19 -15.26
N ASP A 228 19.92 -31.04 -15.20
CA ASP A 228 20.86 -32.04 -15.70
C ASP A 228 21.48 -32.81 -14.53
N GLU A 229 21.01 -34.05 -14.39
CA GLU A 229 21.71 -35.28 -13.98
C GLU A 229 22.74 -35.24 -12.84
N GLY A 230 22.41 -35.94 -11.74
CA GLY A 230 23.37 -36.26 -10.69
C GLY A 230 22.88 -37.29 -9.67
N VAL A 231 22.68 -38.53 -10.11
CA VAL A 231 22.37 -39.73 -9.31
C VAL A 231 23.21 -39.82 -8.02
N TYR A 232 22.55 -39.87 -6.85
CA TYR A 232 23.05 -40.63 -5.69
C TYR A 232 21.92 -41.36 -4.96
N ASN A 233 22.18 -42.65 -4.76
CA ASN A 233 21.28 -43.68 -4.22
C ASN A 233 21.02 -43.54 -2.71
N ASP A 234 19.81 -44.00 -2.37
CA ASP A 234 19.28 -44.51 -1.11
C ASP A 234 20.30 -45.21 -0.18
N GLY A 235 20.28 -44.90 1.12
CA GLY A 235 21.02 -45.63 2.16
C GLY A 235 21.27 -44.88 3.48
N ASP A 236 20.37 -45.08 4.46
CA ASP A 236 20.51 -44.98 5.93
C ASP A 236 21.80 -44.41 6.57
N VAL A 237 21.68 -43.37 7.42
CA VAL A 237 22.14 -43.38 8.84
C VAL A 237 21.59 -42.17 9.65
N PRO A 238 21.40 -42.31 10.99
CA PRO A 238 20.55 -41.46 11.82
C PRO A 238 21.27 -40.28 12.51
N LEU A 239 20.46 -39.35 13.01
CA LEU A 239 20.81 -38.13 13.74
C LEU A 239 21.58 -38.40 15.04
N GLU A 240 22.79 -37.84 15.21
CA GLU A 240 23.36 -37.46 16.51
C GLU A 240 24.31 -36.24 16.39
N ASP A 241 24.01 -35.25 17.24
CA ASP A 241 24.87 -34.30 17.96
C ASP A 241 25.88 -33.36 17.27
N SER A 242 25.61 -32.07 17.55
CA SER A 242 26.55 -30.98 17.88
C SER A 242 27.77 -30.78 16.98
N ASP A 243 27.74 -29.71 16.18
CA ASP A 243 28.66 -28.57 16.39
C ASP A 243 28.50 -27.50 15.29
N VAL A 244 28.30 -26.25 15.76
CA VAL A 244 28.65 -24.94 15.15
C VAL A 244 28.49 -24.71 13.64
N LEU A 245 27.56 -23.81 13.28
CA LEU A 245 27.73 -22.70 12.32
C LEU A 245 26.74 -21.60 12.75
N ASP A 246 27.19 -20.50 13.37
CA ASP A 246 27.43 -19.24 12.66
C ASP A 246 26.27 -18.86 11.71
N ALA A 247 25.24 -18.21 12.26
CA ALA A 247 24.24 -17.51 11.48
C ALA A 247 24.71 -16.06 11.29
N SER A 248 25.83 -15.88 10.59
CA SER A 248 26.07 -14.68 9.81
C SER A 248 25.67 -14.96 8.38
N GLU A 249 24.84 -14.07 7.84
CA GLU A 249 24.51 -13.93 6.43
C GLU A 249 23.72 -15.07 5.78
N THR A 250 22.41 -14.91 5.73
CA THR A 250 21.64 -15.25 4.52
C THR A 250 20.63 -14.13 4.30
N GLU A 251 21.14 -13.04 3.72
CA GLU A 251 20.33 -12.01 3.09
C GLU A 251 19.71 -12.64 1.84
N ILE A 252 18.41 -12.92 1.88
CA ILE A 252 17.61 -13.27 0.71
C ILE A 252 16.74 -12.05 0.43
N VAL A 253 17.14 -11.28 -0.57
CA VAL A 253 16.42 -10.13 -1.11
C VAL A 253 15.20 -10.67 -1.85
N GLY A 254 14.02 -10.57 -1.23
CA GLY A 254 12.75 -10.71 -1.92
C GLY A 254 12.47 -9.39 -2.60
N VAL A 255 12.26 -9.39 -3.92
CA VAL A 255 12.12 -8.17 -4.73
C VAL A 255 10.87 -7.41 -4.30
N ASP A 256 11.03 -6.47 -3.37
CA ASP A 256 10.04 -5.44 -3.02
C ASP A 256 9.92 -4.49 -4.24
N ALA A 257 8.88 -3.67 -4.32
CA ALA A 257 8.81 -2.58 -5.30
C ALA A 257 10.06 -1.67 -5.23
N GLN A 258 10.73 -1.63 -4.06
CA GLN A 258 12.04 -1.00 -3.87
C GLN A 258 13.19 -1.68 -4.62
N ASP A 259 13.15 -3.00 -4.83
CA ASP A 259 14.25 -3.76 -5.45
C ASP A 259 14.25 -3.67 -6.97
N ALA A 260 13.12 -3.31 -7.59
CA ALA A 260 13.08 -2.95 -9.01
C ALA A 260 13.84 -1.63 -9.28
N ASP A 261 13.87 -0.72 -8.30
CA ASP A 261 14.54 0.59 -8.38
C ASP A 261 16.08 0.50 -8.22
N GLY A 262 16.59 -0.58 -7.63
CA GLY A 262 18.02 -0.77 -7.31
C GLY A 262 18.84 -1.60 -8.30
N LEU A 263 18.23 -2.16 -9.35
CA LEU A 263 18.86 -3.26 -10.10
C LEU A 263 19.96 -2.84 -11.10
N ILE A 264 20.18 -1.55 -11.39
CA ILE A 264 21.34 -1.09 -12.18
C ILE A 264 21.82 0.32 -11.77
N ALA A 265 22.70 0.41 -10.77
CA ALA A 265 23.83 1.37 -10.73
C ALA A 265 24.88 1.02 -9.66
#